data_AF-A0A7Y4AR89-F1
#
_entry.id   AF-A0A7Y4AR89-F1
#
_cell.length_a   1.000
_cell.length_b   1.000
_cell.length_c   1.000
_cell.angle_alpha   90.00
_cell.angle_beta   90.00
_cell.angle_gamma   90.00
#
_symmetry.space_group_name_H-M   'P 1'
#
loop_
_entity.id
_entity.type
_entity.pdbx_description
1 polymer ?
#
loop_
_entity_poly.entity_id
_entity_poly.type
_entity_poly.pdbx_seq_one_letter_code
_entity_poly.pdbx_strand_id
1 'polypeptide(L)'
;MKLILKVITFIAVFYLGYLSTGLLPKKIKFSNLTAPKTIEDCLFIQSKCSSSLFNIHLLSGSFKPLESTEFKIIGNDTVNELLITSDDNRFGTIKAVKIHNGNYSVLIPYCSNKNMKIILFTPQVDSSIRLNL
;
A
#
# COMPACT_ATOMS: atom_id res chain seq x y z
N MET A 1 22.69 45.17 -6.35
CA MET A 1 22.87 44.18 -5.25
C MET A 1 21.54 43.67 -4.67
N LYS A 2 20.60 44.53 -4.24
CA LYS A 2 19.30 44.10 -3.65
C LYS A 2 18.41 43.25 -4.58
N LEU A 3 18.43 43.50 -5.90
CA LEU A 3 17.63 42.74 -6.87
C LEU A 3 18.16 41.32 -7.08
N ILE A 4 19.48 41.18 -7.22
CA ILE A 4 20.16 39.87 -7.39
C ILE A 4 19.90 38.97 -6.18
N LEU A 5 19.98 39.52 -4.97
CA LEU A 5 19.71 38.78 -3.74
C LEU A 5 18.27 38.24 -3.69
N LYS A 6 17.28 39.03 -4.15
CA LYS A 6 15.87 38.61 -4.23
C LYS A 6 15.65 37.49 -5.25
N VAL A 7 16.33 37.56 -6.40
CA VAL A 7 16.24 36.51 -7.44
C VAL A 7 16.83 35.19 -6.93
N ILE A 8 17.99 35.25 -6.26
CA ILE A 8 18.62 34.06 -5.68
C ILE A 8 17.73 33.42 -4.61
N THR A 9 17.14 34.22 -3.72
CA THR A 9 16.21 33.70 -2.69
C THR A 9 14.97 33.08 -3.32
N PHE A 10 14.41 33.70 -4.36
CA PHE A 10 13.24 33.16 -5.06
C PHE A 10 13.54 31.79 -5.71
N ILE A 11 14.68 31.66 -6.39
CA ILE A 11 15.11 30.40 -6.99
C ILE A 11 15.35 29.33 -5.92
N ALA A 12 15.99 29.69 -4.81
CA ALA A 12 16.26 28.77 -3.71
C ALA A 12 14.95 28.22 -3.09
N VAL A 13 13.92 29.06 -2.92
CA VAL A 13 12.61 28.62 -2.41
C VAL A 13 11.94 27.64 -3.37
N PHE A 14 11.98 27.90 -4.68
CA PHE A 14 11.45 26.96 -5.68
C PHE A 14 12.20 25.63 -5.70
N TYR A 15 13.53 25.68 -5.58
CA TYR A 15 14.36 24.48 -5.58
C TYR A 15 14.12 23.61 -4.34
N LEU A 16 14.05 24.24 -3.16
CA LEU A 16 13.70 23.55 -1.90
C LEU A 16 12.27 22.98 -1.95
N GLY A 17 11.32 23.75 -2.50
CA GLY A 17 9.95 23.27 -2.71
C GLY A 17 9.89 22.06 -3.63
N TYR A 18 10.64 22.05 -4.73
CA TYR A 18 10.72 20.91 -5.64
C TYR A 18 11.29 19.66 -4.95
N LEU A 19 12.38 19.80 -4.18
CA LEU A 19 12.94 18.68 -3.40
C LEU A 19 11.96 18.15 -2.34
N SER A 20 11.14 19.03 -1.76
CA SER A 20 10.13 18.64 -0.74
C SER A 20 9.00 17.79 -1.31
N THR A 21 8.80 17.72 -2.64
CA THR A 21 7.76 16.87 -3.24
C THR A 21 7.95 15.38 -2.95
N GLY A 22 9.18 14.94 -2.65
CA GLY A 22 9.47 13.58 -2.17
C GLY A 22 8.90 13.27 -0.77
N LEU A 23 8.49 14.28 0.00
CA LEU A 23 7.84 14.13 1.31
C LEU A 23 6.32 13.97 1.20
N LEU A 24 5.73 14.21 0.02
CA LEU A 24 4.29 14.05 -0.18
C LEU A 24 3.95 12.55 -0.29
N PRO A 25 2.84 12.11 0.33
CA PRO A 25 2.40 10.73 0.23
C PRO A 25 2.14 10.38 -1.24
N LYS A 26 2.63 9.21 -1.67
CA LYS A 26 2.42 8.72 -3.03
C LYS A 26 0.91 8.57 -3.28
N LYS A 27 0.46 9.01 -4.46
CA LYS A 27 -0.96 8.93 -4.84
C LYS A 27 -1.45 7.49 -4.78
N ILE A 28 -2.57 7.26 -4.09
CA ILE A 28 -3.27 5.98 -4.06
C ILE A 28 -3.88 5.74 -5.45
N LYS A 29 -3.67 4.54 -6.00
CA LYS A 29 -4.28 4.11 -7.27
C LYS A 29 -5.42 3.16 -6.98
N PHE A 30 -6.62 3.52 -7.43
CA PHE A 30 -7.81 2.67 -7.33
C PHE A 30 -7.90 1.73 -8.55
N SER A 31 -8.56 0.60 -8.35
CA SER A 31 -8.90 -0.38 -9.38
C SER A 31 -10.40 -0.67 -9.34
N ASN A 32 -10.98 -1.00 -10.49
CA ASN A 32 -12.37 -1.42 -10.61
C ASN A 32 -12.55 -2.93 -10.40
N LEU A 33 -11.45 -3.66 -10.15
CA LEU A 33 -11.49 -5.11 -9.90
C LEU A 33 -12.02 -5.39 -8.50
N THR A 34 -12.89 -6.37 -8.39
CA THR A 34 -13.42 -6.87 -7.12
C THR A 34 -12.62 -8.06 -6.63
N ALA A 35 -12.55 -8.26 -5.32
CA ALA A 35 -11.93 -9.46 -4.76
C ALA A 35 -12.66 -10.74 -5.25
N PRO A 36 -11.92 -11.83 -5.54
CA PRO A 36 -12.47 -13.15 -5.78
C PRO A 36 -13.39 -13.62 -4.65
N LYS A 37 -14.34 -14.51 -4.97
CA LYS A 37 -15.26 -15.07 -3.96
C LYS A 37 -14.56 -16.04 -3.00
N THR A 38 -13.52 -16.72 -3.47
CA THR A 38 -12.73 -17.64 -2.66
C THR A 38 -11.74 -16.84 -1.82
N ILE A 39 -11.90 -16.92 -0.50
CA ILE A 39 -11.10 -16.18 0.47
C ILE A 39 -10.50 -17.19 1.46
N GLU A 40 -9.17 -17.24 1.54
CA GLU A 40 -8.43 -17.98 2.56
C GLU A 40 -8.07 -17.04 3.72
N ASP A 41 -8.19 -17.51 4.96
CA ASP A 41 -7.74 -16.74 6.11
C ASP A 41 -6.22 -16.88 6.31
N CYS A 42 -5.55 -15.74 6.50
CA CYS A 42 -4.13 -15.68 6.80
C CYS A 42 -3.96 -14.99 8.15
N LEU A 43 -3.50 -15.74 9.17
CA LEU A 43 -3.26 -15.24 10.52
C LEU A 43 -1.83 -14.73 10.66
N PHE A 44 -1.66 -13.52 11.18
CA PHE A 44 -0.34 -13.00 11.50
C PHE A 44 0.22 -13.59 12.79
N ILE A 45 1.41 -14.19 12.71
CA ILE A 45 2.21 -14.66 13.84
C ILE A 45 3.59 -14.03 13.72
N GLN A 46 3.98 -13.18 14.70
CA GLN A 46 5.28 -12.50 14.71
C GLN A 46 5.57 -11.74 13.39
N SER A 47 4.61 -10.93 12.93
CA SER A 47 4.70 -10.15 11.67
C SER A 47 4.75 -10.96 10.38
N LYS A 48 4.52 -12.28 10.44
CA LYS A 48 4.46 -13.14 9.25
C LYS A 48 3.10 -13.78 9.11
N CYS A 49 2.69 -13.98 7.87
CA CYS A 49 1.42 -14.57 7.51
C CYS A 49 1.67 -15.54 6.36
N SER A 50 1.33 -16.81 6.53
CA SER A 50 1.52 -17.84 5.51
C SER A 50 0.18 -18.44 5.14
N SER A 51 -0.07 -18.49 3.84
CA SER A 51 -1.27 -19.06 3.21
C SER A 51 -0.86 -19.85 1.97
N SER A 52 -1.79 -20.57 1.36
CA SER A 52 -1.53 -21.29 0.11
C SER A 52 -1.20 -20.34 -1.06
N LEU A 53 -1.66 -19.09 -1.00
CA LEU A 53 -1.50 -18.09 -2.06
C LEU A 53 -0.27 -17.20 -1.87
N PHE A 54 -0.05 -16.74 -0.65
CA PHE A 54 1.00 -15.78 -0.32
C PHE A 54 1.68 -16.09 1.01
N ASN A 55 2.99 -15.84 1.04
CA ASN A 55 3.74 -15.70 2.27
C ASN A 55 4.07 -14.23 2.47
N ILE A 56 3.48 -13.59 3.45
CA ILE A 56 3.62 -12.16 3.73
C ILE A 56 4.49 -11.96 4.96
N HIS A 57 5.41 -11.01 4.88
CA HIS A 57 6.17 -10.50 6.00
C HIS A 57 5.93 -8.99 6.13
N LEU A 58 5.29 -8.58 7.22
CA LEU A 58 5.04 -7.19 7.55
C LEU A 58 6.35 -6.53 7.99
N LEU A 59 6.73 -5.47 7.30
CA LEU A 59 7.97 -4.71 7.57
C LEU A 59 7.68 -3.52 8.47
N SER A 60 6.57 -2.81 8.22
CA SER A 60 6.12 -1.66 9.01
C SER A 60 4.61 -1.40 8.83
N GLY A 61 4.02 -0.70 9.79
CA GLY A 61 2.58 -0.35 9.80
C GLY A 61 1.68 -1.50 10.26
N SER A 62 0.36 -1.31 10.20
CA SER A 62 -0.63 -2.28 10.67
C SER A 62 -1.90 -2.36 9.83
N PHE A 63 -1.83 -1.93 8.56
CA PHE A 63 -2.96 -1.78 7.64
C PHE A 63 -4.13 -0.96 8.23
N LYS A 64 -3.83 -0.01 9.13
CA LYS A 64 -4.84 0.91 9.64
C LYS A 64 -5.13 2.04 8.64
N PRO A 65 -6.35 2.61 8.67
CA PRO A 65 -6.65 3.80 7.88
C PRO A 65 -5.66 4.93 8.15
N LEU A 66 -5.24 5.62 7.08
CA LEU A 66 -4.29 6.74 7.10
C LEU A 66 -2.86 6.37 7.57
N GLU A 67 -2.55 5.09 7.69
CA GLU A 67 -1.23 4.57 8.01
C GLU A 67 -0.62 3.89 6.77
N SER A 68 0.60 4.27 6.39
CA SER A 68 1.35 3.55 5.37
C SER A 68 1.82 2.22 5.94
N THR A 69 1.52 1.13 5.21
CA THR A 69 1.94 -0.21 5.59
C THR A 69 2.86 -0.77 4.53
N GLU A 70 4.03 -1.26 4.95
CA GLU A 70 5.01 -1.90 4.08
C GLU A 70 5.13 -3.37 4.42
N PHE A 71 5.13 -4.21 3.40
CA PHE A 71 5.19 -5.65 3.56
C PHE A 71 5.88 -6.29 2.36
N LYS A 72 6.42 -7.49 2.57
CA LYS A 72 7.09 -8.29 1.56
C LYS A 72 6.30 -9.55 1.26
N ILE A 73 6.16 -9.89 -0.02
CA ILE A 73 5.72 -11.22 -0.45
C ILE A 73 6.95 -12.10 -0.66
N ILE A 74 7.04 -13.20 0.07
CA ILE A 74 8.16 -14.16 0.04
C ILE A 74 7.84 -15.27 -0.96
N GLY A 75 8.79 -15.57 -1.85
CA GLY A 75 8.73 -16.73 -2.74
C GLY A 75 7.86 -16.57 -3.99
N ASN A 76 7.31 -15.38 -4.24
CA ASN A 76 6.48 -15.12 -5.41
C ASN A 76 6.89 -13.80 -6.11
N ASP A 77 8.05 -13.82 -6.76
CA ASP A 77 8.61 -12.64 -7.46
C ASP A 77 7.79 -12.22 -8.70
N THR A 78 6.89 -13.09 -9.17
CA THR A 78 6.08 -12.91 -10.38
C THR A 78 4.77 -12.16 -10.15
N VAL A 79 4.47 -11.73 -8.91
CA VAL A 79 3.31 -10.86 -8.66
C VAL A 79 3.57 -9.50 -9.32
N ASN A 80 2.88 -9.26 -10.43
CA ASN A 80 2.97 -8.02 -11.21
C ASN A 80 2.09 -6.92 -10.61
N GLU A 81 0.94 -7.31 -10.08
CA GLU A 81 -0.06 -6.40 -9.55
C GLU A 81 -0.68 -7.00 -8.31
N LEU A 82 -0.64 -6.22 -7.23
CA LEU A 82 -1.22 -6.62 -5.96
C LEU A 82 -2.30 -5.63 -5.57
N LEU A 83 -3.48 -6.18 -5.31
CA LEU A 83 -4.70 -5.44 -5.03
C LEU A 83 -5.13 -5.69 -3.60
N ILE A 84 -5.66 -4.65 -2.97
CA ILE A 84 -6.06 -4.64 -1.57
C ILE A 84 -7.45 -4.03 -1.49
N THR A 85 -8.36 -4.70 -0.78
CA THR A 85 -9.70 -4.21 -0.45
C THR A 85 -10.03 -4.53 1.01
N SER A 86 -11.22 -4.18 1.45
CA SER A 86 -11.81 -4.55 2.75
C SER A 86 -12.93 -5.56 2.54
N ASP A 87 -13.20 -6.36 3.57
CA ASP A 87 -14.36 -7.26 3.62
C ASP A 87 -15.71 -6.54 3.53
N ASP A 88 -15.77 -5.28 3.98
CA ASP A 88 -16.95 -4.42 3.86
C ASP A 88 -16.94 -3.51 2.62
N ASN A 89 -15.89 -3.58 1.78
CA ASN A 89 -15.67 -2.81 0.56
C ASN A 89 -15.76 -1.28 0.70
N ARG A 90 -15.61 -0.69 1.89
CA ARG A 90 -15.85 0.75 2.10
C ARG A 90 -14.85 1.66 1.40
N PHE A 91 -13.60 1.24 1.25
CA PHE A 91 -12.58 2.02 0.53
C PHE A 91 -12.36 1.57 -0.92
N GLY A 92 -13.14 0.59 -1.39
CA GLY A 92 -12.94 -0.03 -2.70
C GLY A 92 -11.62 -0.79 -2.82
N THR A 93 -11.22 -1.08 -4.05
CA THR A 93 -9.97 -1.79 -4.34
C THR A 93 -8.85 -0.80 -4.67
N ILE A 94 -7.73 -0.93 -3.98
CA ILE A 94 -6.53 -0.12 -4.19
C ILE A 94 -5.36 -1.01 -4.63
N LYS A 95 -4.47 -0.43 -5.45
CA LYS A 95 -3.25 -1.10 -5.91
C LYS A 95 -2.10 -0.80 -4.95
N ALA A 96 -1.48 -1.85 -4.42
CA ALA A 96 -0.24 -1.73 -3.67
C ALA A 96 0.90 -1.28 -4.61
N VAL A 97 1.72 -0.35 -4.12
CA VAL A 97 2.86 0.21 -4.84
C VAL A 97 4.06 -0.70 -4.63
N LYS A 98 4.53 -1.35 -5.70
CA LYS A 98 5.77 -2.13 -5.68
C LYS A 98 6.96 -1.20 -5.47
N ILE A 99 7.79 -1.47 -4.46
CA ILE A 99 8.97 -0.68 -4.11
C ILE A 99 10.21 -1.30 -4.76
N HIS A 100 10.60 -2.50 -4.32
CA HIS A 100 11.73 -3.30 -4.83
C HIS A 100 11.66 -4.73 -4.28
N ASN A 101 12.19 -5.74 -5.00
CA ASN A 101 12.42 -7.11 -4.51
C ASN A 101 11.24 -7.77 -3.75
N GLY A 102 10.01 -7.64 -4.29
CA GLY A 102 8.80 -8.20 -3.69
C GLY A 102 8.25 -7.40 -2.50
N ASN A 103 8.82 -6.23 -2.19
CA ASN A 103 8.29 -5.29 -1.21
C ASN A 103 7.21 -4.40 -1.82
N TYR A 104 6.14 -4.21 -1.06
CA TYR A 104 4.97 -3.43 -1.42
C TYR A 104 4.66 -2.42 -0.32
N SER A 105 4.15 -1.26 -0.71
CA SER A 105 3.60 -0.23 0.18
C SER A 105 2.15 0.03 -0.18
N VAL A 106 1.31 0.18 0.84
CA VAL A 106 -0.09 0.58 0.69
C VAL A 106 -0.44 1.64 1.72
N LEU A 107 -1.24 2.62 1.31
CA LEU A 107 -1.91 3.56 2.20
C LEU A 107 -3.42 3.34 2.07
N ILE A 108 -4.02 2.80 3.14
CA ILE A 108 -5.47 2.64 3.18
C ILE A 108 -6.07 4.01 3.49
N PRO A 109 -7.01 4.52 2.66
CA PRO A 109 -7.64 5.80 2.92
C PRO A 109 -8.51 5.72 4.18
N TYR A 110 -9.02 6.87 4.63
CA TYR A 110 -9.92 6.90 5.77
C TYR A 110 -11.13 5.96 5.56
N CYS A 111 -11.36 5.08 6.52
CA CYS A 111 -12.54 4.23 6.61
C CYS A 111 -13.12 4.33 8.03
N SER A 112 -14.44 4.50 8.13
CA SER A 112 -15.12 4.60 9.42
C SER A 112 -15.31 3.26 10.13
N ASN A 113 -15.10 2.12 9.44
CA ASN A 113 -15.11 0.81 10.07
C ASN A 113 -13.70 0.44 10.57
N LYS A 114 -13.52 0.47 11.90
CA LYS A 114 -12.25 0.12 12.54
C LYS A 114 -11.98 -1.39 12.61
N ASN A 115 -13.01 -2.21 12.40
CA ASN A 115 -12.96 -3.67 12.51
C ASN A 115 -12.89 -4.34 11.13
N MET A 116 -12.70 -3.57 10.05
CA MET A 116 -12.60 -4.13 8.71
C MET A 116 -11.41 -5.09 8.61
N LYS A 117 -11.62 -6.18 7.88
CA LYS A 117 -10.55 -7.12 7.55
C LYS A 117 -9.99 -6.79 6.18
N ILE A 118 -8.68 -6.85 6.05
CA ILE A 118 -7.99 -6.53 4.82
C ILE A 118 -7.97 -7.76 3.94
N ILE A 119 -8.37 -7.61 2.68
CA ILE A 119 -8.32 -8.66 1.67
C ILE A 119 -7.25 -8.29 0.66
N LEU A 120 -6.40 -9.26 0.33
CA LEU A 120 -5.27 -9.10 -0.58
C LEU A 120 -5.35 -10.16 -1.68
N PHE A 121 -5.22 -9.71 -2.92
CA PHE A 121 -5.41 -10.57 -4.09
C PHE A 121 -4.63 -10.08 -5.31
N THR A 122 -4.55 -10.93 -6.32
CA THR A 122 -3.87 -10.67 -7.58
C THR A 122 -4.85 -10.99 -8.71
N PRO A 123 -4.90 -10.19 -9.80
CA PRO A 123 -5.87 -10.43 -10.89
C PRO A 123 -5.66 -11.74 -11.66
N GLN A 124 -4.51 -12.40 -11.48
CA GLN A 124 -4.14 -13.65 -12.14
C GLN A 124 -4.67 -14.91 -11.45
N VAL A 125 -5.16 -14.80 -10.21
CA VAL A 125 -5.60 -15.94 -9.41
C VAL A 125 -7.01 -15.68 -8.89
N ASP A 126 -7.92 -16.65 -9.08
CA ASP A 126 -9.31 -16.57 -8.63
C ASP A 126 -9.46 -16.95 -7.15
N SER A 127 -8.55 -16.43 -6.32
CA SER A 127 -8.58 -16.60 -4.87
C SER A 127 -7.86 -15.42 -4.22
N SER A 128 -8.24 -15.13 -2.99
CA SER A 128 -7.71 -14.02 -2.21
C SER A 128 -7.39 -14.49 -0.79
N ILE A 129 -6.62 -13.68 -0.08
CA ILE A 129 -6.37 -13.90 1.34
C ILE A 129 -7.02 -12.79 2.15
N ARG A 130 -7.53 -13.13 3.33
CA ARG A 130 -8.00 -12.19 4.34
C ARG A 130 -7.02 -12.17 5.50
N LEU A 131 -6.48 -10.99 5.76
CA LEU A 131 -5.49 -10.77 6.81
C LEU A 131 -6.22 -10.68 8.15
N ASN A 132 -5.91 -11.62 9.05
CA ASN A 132 -6.29 -11.56 10.45
C ASN A 132 -5.09 -11.04 11.23
N LEU A 133 -5.15 -9.74 11.57
CA LEU A 133 -4.12 -8.94 12.23
C LEU A 133 -4.28 -8.97 13.75
#